data_AF-A0A547LKK9-F1
#
_entry.id   AF-A0A547LKK9-F1
#
_cell.length_a   1.000
_cell.length_b   1.000
_cell.length_c   1.000
_cell.angle_alpha   90.00
_cell.angle_beta   90.00
_cell.angle_gamma   90.00
#
_symmetry.space_group_name_H-M   'P 1'
#
loop_
_entity.id
_entity.type
_entity.pdbx_description
1 polymer ?
#
loop_
_entity_poly.entity_id
_entity_poly.type
_entity_poly.pdbx_seq_one_letter_code
_entity_poly.pdbx_strand_id
1 'polypeptide(L)'
;MYAMVASDVRARVSVHLDATPEAVFDAWVVPNMMERWFFKSPSNDITALTSPVPGGSYSITEYSSGKVIAHNGNYSVVERPRRLAFSLMVPKHFAGEAQIDVTIVPDGRKTRLDFVERGAGPDDAQAIWEEMLSNLARVLRHDPDGRQEDGADISNLATLDVLVGGWNTTIKMLGSDDDGTLSHAEDVYRWMPGNRFLLHDVHAVLKDGEMTGLEIISPSGRPGEFATRSYDSNGHILDARMTLNEGNWESVSETQRFRGRIAQDGQSANGQWQRLRSGRWEPWMQVELHKKNQAD
;
A
#
# COMPACT_ATOMS: atom_id res chain seq x y z
N MET A 1 -3.92 33.75 -28.82
CA MET A 1 -2.57 33.38 -28.34
C MET A 1 -2.38 34.08 -27.00
N TYR A 2 -2.78 33.43 -25.91
CA TYR A 2 -2.67 34.00 -24.56
C TYR A 2 -1.27 33.67 -24.03
N ALA A 3 -0.48 34.71 -23.77
CA ALA A 3 0.82 34.58 -23.14
C ALA A 3 0.62 34.02 -21.72
N MET A 4 1.28 32.91 -21.39
CA MET A 4 1.36 32.41 -20.02
C MET A 4 2.12 33.44 -19.18
N VAL A 5 1.41 34.08 -18.25
CA VAL A 5 2.02 34.98 -17.27
C VAL A 5 2.75 34.12 -16.24
N ALA A 6 4.06 34.35 -16.09
CA ALA A 6 4.92 33.63 -15.17
C ALA A 6 4.74 34.03 -13.68
N SER A 7 3.59 34.61 -13.29
CA SER A 7 3.41 35.27 -11.99
C SER A 7 2.63 34.47 -10.93
N ASP A 8 2.44 33.16 -11.12
CA ASP A 8 1.67 32.32 -10.19
C ASP A 8 2.47 31.13 -9.63
N VAL A 9 3.76 31.00 -9.97
CA VAL A 9 4.61 29.92 -9.44
C VAL A 9 5.06 30.28 -8.02
N ARG A 10 4.74 29.42 -7.05
CA ARG A 10 5.14 29.55 -5.64
C ARG A 10 6.40 28.75 -5.32
N ALA A 11 6.53 27.58 -5.93
CA ALA A 11 7.71 26.75 -5.83
C ALA A 11 8.00 26.03 -7.14
N ARG A 12 9.28 25.84 -7.45
CA ARG A 12 9.76 24.99 -8.53
C ARG A 12 11.03 24.27 -8.07
N VAL A 13 10.99 22.95 -8.03
CA VAL A 13 12.10 22.11 -7.57
C VAL A 13 12.38 21.03 -8.61
N SER A 14 13.65 20.74 -8.87
CA SER A 14 14.06 19.60 -9.69
C SER A 14 15.09 18.82 -8.90
N VAL A 15 14.81 17.54 -8.63
CA VAL A 15 15.63 16.68 -7.76
C VAL A 15 15.90 15.35 -8.43
N HIS A 16 17.11 14.83 -8.28
CA HIS A 16 17.50 13.49 -8.71
C HIS A 16 17.39 12.53 -7.52
N LEU A 17 16.64 11.45 -7.71
CA LEU A 17 16.29 10.47 -6.69
C LEU A 17 16.90 9.12 -7.06
N ASP A 18 17.53 8.47 -6.09
CA ASP A 18 18.15 7.14 -6.26
C ASP A 18 17.10 6.03 -6.09
N ALA A 19 16.07 6.08 -6.92
CA ALA A 19 14.93 5.17 -6.93
C ALA A 19 14.33 5.08 -8.33
N THR A 20 13.55 4.03 -8.59
CA THR A 20 12.84 3.85 -9.87
C THR A 20 11.68 4.86 -10.02
N PRO A 21 11.23 5.17 -11.25
CA PRO A 21 10.08 6.04 -11.48
C PRO A 21 8.83 5.57 -10.74
N GLU A 22 8.60 4.26 -10.67
CA GLU A 22 7.48 3.65 -9.96
C GLU A 22 7.54 3.93 -8.46
N ALA A 23 8.70 3.74 -7.83
CA ALA A 23 8.89 4.00 -6.41
C ALA A 23 8.74 5.49 -6.07
N VAL A 24 9.22 6.37 -6.96
CA VAL A 24 9.01 7.82 -6.83
C VAL A 24 7.53 8.17 -6.94
N PHE A 25 6.80 7.59 -7.89
CA PHE A 25 5.36 7.80 -8.04
C PHE A 25 4.59 7.28 -6.82
N ASP A 26 4.90 6.06 -6.36
CA ASP A 26 4.29 5.44 -5.17
C ASP A 26 4.44 6.33 -3.93
N ALA A 27 5.53 7.06 -3.82
CA ALA A 27 5.75 7.95 -2.70
C ALA A 27 4.69 9.04 -2.50
N TRP A 28 3.92 9.36 -3.55
CA TRP A 28 2.86 10.37 -3.53
C TRP A 28 1.44 9.81 -3.39
N VAL A 29 1.25 8.51 -3.58
CA VAL A 29 -0.09 7.91 -3.68
C VAL A 29 -0.29 6.68 -2.80
N VAL A 30 0.78 6.12 -2.23
CA VAL A 30 0.69 5.02 -1.27
C VAL A 30 0.73 5.62 0.14
N PRO A 31 -0.34 5.45 0.97
CA PRO A 31 -0.41 6.04 2.30
C PRO A 31 0.83 5.84 3.16
N ASN A 32 1.35 4.60 3.20
CA ASN A 32 2.55 4.23 3.96
C ASN A 32 3.78 5.06 3.54
N MET A 33 3.94 5.34 2.25
CA MET A 33 5.05 6.15 1.79
C MET A 33 4.83 7.63 2.13
N MET A 34 3.62 8.15 1.89
CA MET A 34 3.28 9.54 2.21
C MET A 34 3.53 9.86 3.69
N GLU A 35 3.16 8.97 4.61
CA GLU A 35 3.34 9.12 6.08
C GLU A 35 4.80 9.27 6.52
N ARG A 36 5.77 8.85 5.69
CA ARG A 36 7.20 8.86 6.03
C ARG A 36 7.90 10.16 5.68
N TRP A 37 7.34 10.95 4.76
CA TRP A 37 8.02 12.15 4.25
C TRP A 37 7.12 13.37 4.09
N PHE A 38 5.85 13.18 3.70
CA PHE A 38 4.97 14.28 3.30
C PHE A 38 4.43 14.99 4.53
N PHE A 39 4.87 16.24 4.75
CA PHE A 39 4.67 17.02 5.99
C PHE A 39 5.24 16.34 7.25
N LYS A 40 6.10 15.32 7.11
CA LYS A 40 6.69 14.58 8.22
C LYS A 40 7.85 15.37 8.84
N SER A 41 7.82 15.53 10.17
CA SER A 41 8.92 16.04 10.99
C SER A 41 9.30 15.02 12.08
N PRO A 42 10.42 15.21 12.80
CA PRO A 42 10.80 14.33 13.91
C PRO A 42 9.81 14.34 15.09
N SER A 43 8.95 15.37 15.19
CA SER A 43 8.09 15.63 16.35
C SER A 43 6.59 15.51 16.05
N ASN A 44 6.21 15.04 14.86
CA ASN A 44 4.81 14.83 14.50
C ASN A 44 4.55 13.38 14.10
N ASP A 45 3.28 12.99 14.16
CA ASP A 45 2.76 11.78 13.54
C ASP A 45 1.87 12.15 12.35
N ILE A 46 1.90 11.31 11.33
CA ILE A 46 1.16 11.52 10.08
C ILE A 46 0.27 10.31 9.85
N THR A 47 -0.96 10.55 9.41
CA THR A 47 -1.85 9.53 8.84
C THR A 47 -2.27 9.98 7.45
N ALA A 48 -2.14 9.09 6.48
CA ALA A 48 -2.52 9.37 5.10
C ALA A 48 -3.75 8.55 4.68
N LEU A 49 -4.67 9.19 3.97
CA LEU A 49 -5.76 8.55 3.25
C LEU A 49 -5.75 9.07 1.82
N THR A 50 -5.98 8.18 0.85
CA THR A 50 -5.92 8.56 -0.56
C THR A 50 -6.80 7.66 -1.42
N SER A 51 -7.41 8.26 -2.44
CA SER A 51 -8.05 7.59 -3.58
C SER A 51 -7.32 8.07 -4.84
N PRO A 52 -6.24 7.40 -5.27
CA PRO A 52 -5.34 7.90 -6.30
C PRO A 52 -5.89 7.60 -7.71
N VAL A 53 -7.00 8.25 -8.03
CA VAL A 53 -7.64 8.28 -9.35
C VAL A 53 -7.96 9.74 -9.71
N PRO A 54 -8.07 10.12 -10.99
CA PRO A 54 -8.54 11.45 -11.34
C PRO A 54 -9.91 11.74 -10.72
N GLY A 55 -10.04 12.86 -10.01
CA GLY A 55 -11.21 13.24 -9.22
C GLY A 55 -11.26 12.65 -7.80
N GLY A 56 -10.37 11.70 -7.46
CA GLY A 56 -10.23 11.18 -6.10
C GLY A 56 -9.52 12.16 -5.17
N SER A 57 -9.73 12.01 -3.87
CA SER A 57 -9.19 12.89 -2.84
C SER A 57 -8.05 12.23 -2.05
N TYR A 58 -7.22 13.05 -1.41
CA TYR A 58 -6.33 12.63 -0.34
C TYR A 58 -6.44 13.56 0.88
N SER A 59 -6.03 13.03 2.03
CA SER A 59 -5.88 13.76 3.29
C SER A 59 -4.61 13.30 4.00
N ILE A 60 -3.73 14.25 4.33
CA ILE A 60 -2.62 14.06 5.25
C ILE A 60 -2.96 14.74 6.57
N THR A 61 -3.25 13.92 7.58
CA THR A 61 -3.53 14.42 8.93
C THR A 61 -2.26 14.42 9.76
N GLU A 62 -1.84 15.60 10.18
CA GLU A 62 -0.71 15.81 11.07
C GLU A 62 -1.18 15.94 12.52
N TYR A 63 -0.51 15.20 13.40
CA TYR A 63 -0.66 15.25 14.84
C TYR A 63 0.64 15.77 15.48
N SER A 64 0.60 16.96 16.08
CA SER A 64 1.77 17.53 16.75
C SER A 64 1.38 18.36 17.97
N SER A 65 2.01 18.08 19.13
CA SER A 65 1.81 18.80 20.39
C SER A 65 0.33 19.09 20.74
N GLY A 66 -0.53 18.08 20.57
CA GLY A 66 -1.97 18.19 20.85
C GLY A 66 -2.79 18.97 19.82
N LYS A 67 -2.18 19.39 18.70
CA LYS A 67 -2.86 19.99 17.56
C LYS A 67 -3.04 18.95 16.44
N VAL A 68 -4.16 19.07 15.73
CA VAL A 68 -4.46 18.29 14.54
C VAL A 68 -4.63 19.25 13.36
N ILE A 69 -3.89 19.01 12.28
CA ILE A 69 -3.92 19.80 11.05
C ILE A 69 -4.14 18.84 9.88
N ALA A 70 -5.17 19.08 9.08
CA ALA A 70 -5.42 18.32 7.86
C ALA A 70 -4.91 19.09 6.65
N HIS A 71 -4.16 18.41 5.80
CA HIS A 71 -3.69 18.88 4.50
C HIS A 71 -4.46 18.09 3.45
N ASN A 72 -5.43 18.72 2.81
CA ASN A 72 -6.39 18.06 1.93
C ASN A 72 -6.15 18.44 0.48
N GLY A 73 -6.53 17.56 -0.43
CA GLY A 73 -6.43 17.83 -1.84
C GLY A 73 -7.15 16.82 -2.73
N ASN A 74 -7.31 17.18 -3.99
CA ASN A 74 -7.95 16.34 -5.00
C ASN A 74 -6.97 16.10 -6.16
N TYR A 75 -6.87 14.85 -6.62
CA TYR A 75 -6.08 14.50 -7.79
C TYR A 75 -6.81 14.94 -9.06
N SER A 76 -6.13 15.69 -9.92
CA SER A 76 -6.62 16.05 -11.26
C SER A 76 -6.00 15.19 -12.36
N VAL A 77 -4.75 14.73 -12.16
CA VAL A 77 -4.04 13.82 -13.08
C VAL A 77 -3.36 12.73 -12.26
N VAL A 78 -3.55 11.47 -12.66
CA VAL A 78 -2.87 10.29 -12.08
C VAL A 78 -2.41 9.39 -13.23
N GLU A 79 -1.20 9.63 -13.74
CA GLU A 79 -0.61 8.91 -14.87
C GLU A 79 0.65 8.17 -14.41
N ARG A 80 0.46 6.96 -13.86
CA ARG A 80 1.58 6.16 -13.36
C ARG A 80 2.54 5.73 -14.49
N PRO A 81 3.88 5.78 -14.30
CA PRO A 81 4.61 6.41 -13.21
C PRO A 81 5.05 7.86 -13.53
N ARG A 82 4.51 8.49 -14.58
CA ARG A 82 5.12 9.66 -15.25
C ARG A 82 4.65 11.01 -14.75
N ARG A 83 3.40 11.12 -14.31
CA ARG A 83 2.82 12.43 -13.96
C ARG A 83 1.73 12.31 -12.90
N LEU A 84 1.76 13.25 -11.95
CA LEU A 84 0.72 13.45 -10.95
C LEU A 84 0.40 14.94 -10.88
N ALA A 85 -0.88 15.30 -10.82
CA ALA A 85 -1.29 16.67 -10.53
C ALA A 85 -2.43 16.66 -9.53
N PHE A 86 -2.39 17.57 -8.56
CA PHE A 86 -3.37 17.62 -7.48
C PHE A 86 -3.43 19.02 -6.86
N SER A 87 -4.56 19.31 -6.22
CA SER A 87 -4.70 20.52 -5.40
C SER A 87 -4.21 20.30 -3.98
N LEU A 88 -3.82 21.38 -3.29
CA LEU A 88 -3.46 21.36 -1.87
C LEU A 88 -4.15 22.52 -1.15
N MET A 89 -4.85 22.21 -0.07
CA MET A 89 -5.50 23.17 0.82
C MET A 89 -5.10 22.90 2.27
N VAL A 90 -4.57 23.94 2.92
CA VAL A 90 -4.20 23.89 4.34
C VAL A 90 -4.71 25.15 5.05
N PRO A 91 -6.01 25.24 5.36
CA PRO A 91 -6.64 26.47 5.85
C PRO A 91 -6.04 27.05 7.13
N LYS A 92 -5.34 26.23 7.93
CA LYS A 92 -4.62 26.67 9.14
C LYS A 92 -3.28 27.35 8.84
N HIS A 93 -2.72 27.18 7.65
CA HIS A 93 -1.42 27.75 7.26
C HIS A 93 -1.56 28.84 6.21
N PHE A 94 -2.44 28.68 5.22
CA PHE A 94 -2.69 29.70 4.21
C PHE A 94 -4.15 29.65 3.70
N ALA A 95 -4.62 30.79 3.19
CA ALA A 95 -5.94 30.88 2.58
C ALA A 95 -5.87 30.59 1.08
N GLY A 96 -6.80 29.77 0.58
CA GLY A 96 -6.92 29.42 -0.84
C GLY A 96 -6.41 28.01 -1.14
N GLU A 97 -6.24 27.74 -2.43
CA GLU A 97 -5.84 26.44 -2.97
C GLU A 97 -4.54 26.58 -3.77
N ALA A 98 -3.59 25.67 -3.53
CA ALA A 98 -2.39 25.49 -4.34
C ALA A 98 -2.66 24.41 -5.41
N GLN A 99 -2.01 24.53 -6.56
CA GLN A 99 -2.02 23.53 -7.63
C GLN A 99 -0.62 22.98 -7.80
N ILE A 100 -0.47 21.67 -7.68
CA ILE A 100 0.81 20.96 -7.73
C ILE A 100 0.86 20.09 -8.99
N ASP A 101 1.95 20.22 -9.75
CA ASP A 101 2.30 19.34 -10.87
C ASP A 101 3.63 18.65 -10.56
N VAL A 102 3.63 17.32 -10.64
CA VAL A 102 4.81 16.45 -10.50
C VAL A 102 5.03 15.72 -11.81
N THR A 103 6.21 15.87 -12.40
CA THR A 103 6.67 15.12 -13.57
C THR A 103 7.83 14.22 -13.18
N ILE A 104 7.75 12.95 -13.55
CA ILE A 104 8.71 11.91 -13.18
C ILE A 104 9.37 11.41 -14.46
N VAL A 105 10.67 11.64 -14.57
CA VAL A 105 11.46 11.34 -15.77
C VAL A 105 12.51 10.27 -15.42
N PRO A 106 12.50 9.11 -16.09
CA PRO A 106 13.55 8.10 -15.92
C PRO A 106 14.93 8.69 -16.25
N ASP A 107 15.93 8.39 -15.41
CA ASP A 107 17.33 8.76 -15.60
C ASP A 107 18.23 7.55 -15.30
N GLY A 108 18.27 6.60 -16.25
CA GLY A 108 18.95 5.31 -16.07
C GLY A 108 18.26 4.46 -15.00
N ARG A 109 18.98 4.12 -13.93
CA ARG A 109 18.43 3.43 -12.73
C ARG A 109 17.86 4.40 -11.69
N LYS A 110 18.01 5.70 -11.93
CA LYS A 110 17.56 6.80 -11.06
C LYS A 110 16.37 7.49 -11.71
N THR A 111 15.87 8.51 -11.02
CA THR A 111 14.72 9.28 -11.47
C THR A 111 14.95 10.75 -11.24
N ARG A 112 14.63 11.58 -12.23
CA ARG A 112 14.48 13.03 -12.02
C ARG A 112 13.02 13.34 -11.75
N LEU A 113 12.75 14.01 -10.64
CA LEU A 113 11.44 14.53 -10.28
C LEU A 113 11.46 16.05 -10.47
N ASP A 114 10.57 16.54 -11.32
CA ASP A 114 10.33 17.95 -11.58
C ASP A 114 8.99 18.34 -10.91
N PHE A 115 9.05 19.23 -9.93
CA PHE A 115 7.95 19.69 -9.10
C PHE A 115 7.64 21.17 -9.39
N VAL A 116 6.37 21.51 -9.53
CA VAL A 116 5.90 22.90 -9.62
C VAL A 116 4.66 23.08 -8.75
N GLU A 117 4.66 24.11 -7.92
CA GLU A 117 3.48 24.59 -7.18
C GLU A 117 3.06 25.97 -7.72
N ARG A 118 1.75 26.17 -7.84
CA ARG A 118 1.13 27.44 -8.23
C ARG A 118 -0.02 27.82 -7.30
N GLY A 119 -0.39 29.10 -7.29
CA GLY A 119 -1.57 29.58 -6.55
C GLY A 119 -1.28 29.96 -5.11
N ALA A 120 -2.15 29.52 -4.20
CA ALA A 120 -2.03 29.84 -2.78
C ALA A 120 -0.90 29.04 -2.13
N GLY A 121 -0.23 29.65 -1.15
CA GLY A 121 0.85 29.03 -0.40
C GLY A 121 1.52 30.06 0.48
N PRO A 122 2.36 29.63 1.44
CA PRO A 122 3.13 30.55 2.26
C PRO A 122 4.21 31.26 1.42
N ASP A 123 4.74 32.38 1.92
CA ASP A 123 5.75 33.18 1.19
C ASP A 123 7.08 32.43 1.01
N ASP A 124 7.36 31.45 1.87
CA ASP A 124 8.55 30.60 1.86
C ASP A 124 8.30 29.20 1.25
N ALA A 125 7.23 29.04 0.46
CA ALA A 125 6.84 27.77 -0.16
C ALA A 125 8.01 27.05 -0.88
N GLN A 126 8.86 27.79 -1.60
CA GLN A 126 10.05 27.23 -2.25
C GLN A 126 10.94 26.44 -1.27
N ALA A 127 11.31 27.05 -0.14
CA ALA A 127 12.20 26.44 0.84
C ALA A 127 11.54 25.24 1.54
N ILE A 128 10.24 25.37 1.85
CA ILE A 128 9.45 24.29 2.45
C ILE A 128 9.41 23.06 1.53
N TRP A 129 9.15 23.25 0.23
CA TRP A 129 9.13 22.15 -0.73
C TRP A 129 10.52 21.54 -1.00
N GLU A 130 11.58 22.35 -1.02
CA GLU A 130 12.95 21.85 -1.12
C GLU A 130 13.31 20.94 0.06
N GLU A 131 12.95 21.32 1.29
CA GLU A 131 13.16 20.49 2.48
C GLU A 131 12.33 19.20 2.42
N MET A 132 11.04 19.29 2.10
CA MET A 132 10.18 18.12 2.00
C MET A 132 10.66 17.13 0.92
N LEU A 133 11.08 17.63 -0.25
CA LEU A 133 11.61 16.78 -1.32
C LEU A 133 13.01 16.21 -1.00
N SER A 134 13.79 16.91 -0.17
CA SER A 134 15.03 16.35 0.41
C SER A 134 14.72 15.20 1.39
N ASN A 135 13.65 15.33 2.17
CA ASN A 135 13.17 14.26 3.04
C ASN A 135 12.68 13.05 2.23
N LEU A 136 11.94 13.29 1.14
CA LEU A 136 11.57 12.25 0.17
C LEU A 136 12.80 11.53 -0.37
N ALA A 137 13.83 12.28 -0.81
CA ALA A 137 15.07 11.69 -1.29
C ALA A 137 15.71 10.78 -0.24
N ARG A 138 15.70 11.17 1.04
CA ARG A 138 16.20 10.33 2.14
C ARG A 138 15.37 9.06 2.33
N VAL A 139 14.06 9.15 2.26
CA VAL A 139 13.17 7.99 2.38
C VAL A 139 13.37 7.00 1.22
N LEU A 140 13.70 7.52 0.04
CA LEU A 140 13.90 6.73 -1.18
C LEU A 140 15.34 6.24 -1.40
N ARG A 141 16.33 6.73 -0.65
CA ARG A 141 17.74 6.33 -0.84
C ARG A 141 17.89 4.81 -0.71
N HIS A 142 18.30 4.18 -1.80
CA HIS A 142 18.82 2.82 -1.79
C HIS A 142 20.27 2.84 -1.26
N ASP A 143 20.60 2.00 -0.28
CA ASP A 143 21.97 1.87 0.23
C ASP A 143 22.88 1.21 -0.84
N PRO A 144 23.98 1.84 -1.30
CA PRO A 144 24.87 1.26 -2.30
C PRO A 144 25.81 0.17 -1.76
N ASP A 145 26.03 0.10 -0.45
CA ASP A 145 27.09 -0.73 0.17
C ASP A 145 26.59 -2.00 0.88
N GLY A 146 25.31 -2.35 0.75
CA GLY A 146 24.80 -3.65 1.18
C GLY A 146 24.97 -3.96 2.68
N ARG A 147 25.14 -2.94 3.53
CA ARG A 147 25.02 -3.13 4.97
C ARG A 147 23.57 -2.87 5.34
N GLN A 148 22.79 -3.95 5.27
CA GLN A 148 21.47 -4.03 5.89
C GLN A 148 21.57 -3.61 7.36
N GLU A 149 21.21 -2.37 7.68
CA GLU A 149 20.63 -2.06 8.98
C GLU A 149 19.22 -2.65 8.99
N ASP A 150 19.09 -3.93 9.39
CA ASP A 150 17.87 -4.66 9.82
C ASP A 150 16.51 -4.09 9.35
N GLY A 151 16.44 -3.80 8.05
CA GLY A 151 15.40 -3.00 7.43
C GLY A 151 14.92 -3.75 6.22
N ALA A 152 14.22 -4.86 6.46
CA ALA A 152 13.71 -5.71 5.39
C ALA A 152 13.05 -4.88 4.27
N ASP A 153 13.43 -5.19 3.03
CA ASP A 153 13.05 -4.53 1.78
C ASP A 153 11.58 -4.08 1.77
N ILE A 154 11.38 -2.81 2.14
CA ILE A 154 10.08 -2.16 2.27
C ILE A 154 9.43 -1.85 0.92
N SER A 155 10.17 -1.94 -0.19
CA SER A 155 9.63 -1.68 -1.54
C SER A 155 8.65 -2.76 -1.98
N ASN A 156 8.79 -3.99 -1.46
CA ASN A 156 7.86 -5.09 -1.72
C ASN A 156 6.60 -5.05 -0.84
N LEU A 157 6.58 -4.31 0.27
CA LEU A 157 5.42 -4.31 1.17
C LEU A 157 4.19 -3.64 0.55
N ALA A 158 4.37 -2.67 -0.36
CA ALA A 158 3.27 -2.02 -1.06
C ALA A 158 2.47 -2.99 -1.94
N THR A 159 3.03 -4.13 -2.37
CA THR A 159 2.26 -5.13 -3.13
C THR A 159 1.16 -5.77 -2.29
N LEU A 160 1.27 -5.73 -0.96
CA LEU A 160 0.27 -6.24 -0.03
C LEU A 160 -0.90 -5.27 0.20
N ASP A 161 -0.78 -3.99 -0.20
CA ASP A 161 -1.83 -2.98 0.03
C ASP A 161 -3.16 -3.36 -0.64
N VAL A 162 -3.10 -4.11 -1.74
CA VAL A 162 -4.30 -4.60 -2.42
C VAL A 162 -5.15 -5.51 -1.51
N LEU A 163 -4.53 -6.23 -0.58
CA LEU A 163 -5.22 -7.09 0.39
C LEU A 163 -5.93 -6.28 1.48
N VAL A 164 -5.46 -5.06 1.79
CA VAL A 164 -5.96 -4.27 2.94
C VAL A 164 -7.47 -4.01 2.82
N GLY A 165 -8.17 -4.21 3.95
CA GLY A 165 -9.61 -4.05 4.07
C GLY A 165 -10.31 -5.34 4.47
N GLY A 166 -11.65 -5.27 4.52
CA GLY A 166 -12.51 -6.42 4.78
C GLY A 166 -12.87 -7.15 3.49
N TRP A 167 -12.99 -8.47 3.56
CA TRP A 167 -13.40 -9.35 2.48
C TRP A 167 -14.51 -10.29 2.95
N ASN A 168 -15.43 -10.60 2.04
CA ASN A 168 -16.36 -11.71 2.14
C ASN A 168 -15.80 -12.86 1.31
N THR A 169 -15.62 -14.01 1.93
CA THR A 169 -15.02 -15.19 1.32
C THR A 169 -16.02 -16.32 1.25
N THR A 170 -16.22 -16.87 0.05
CA THR A 170 -16.94 -18.13 -0.15
C THR A 170 -15.92 -19.26 -0.27
N ILE A 171 -16.12 -20.31 0.51
CA ILE A 171 -15.25 -21.49 0.55
C ILE A 171 -16.03 -22.67 0.00
N LYS A 172 -15.53 -23.30 -1.06
CA LYS A 172 -16.05 -24.55 -1.59
C LYS A 172 -15.09 -25.69 -1.28
N MET A 173 -15.53 -26.65 -0.49
CA MET A 173 -14.73 -27.83 -0.15
C MET A 173 -14.52 -28.72 -1.38
N LEU A 174 -13.32 -29.29 -1.51
CA LEU A 174 -12.92 -30.18 -2.60
C LEU A 174 -12.35 -31.47 -2.01
N GLY A 175 -12.78 -32.62 -2.55
CA GLY A 175 -12.12 -33.91 -2.29
C GLY A 175 -12.23 -34.38 -0.83
N SER A 176 -13.45 -34.73 -0.40
CA SER A 176 -13.78 -35.43 0.85
C SER A 176 -15.26 -35.83 0.84
N ASP A 177 -15.79 -36.30 1.97
CA ASP A 177 -17.24 -36.52 2.17
C ASP A 177 -18.06 -35.22 2.06
N ASP A 178 -17.40 -34.05 2.15
CA ASP A 178 -18.03 -32.73 2.07
C ASP A 178 -17.82 -32.04 0.72
N ASP A 179 -17.41 -32.77 -0.31
CA ASP A 179 -17.15 -32.22 -1.65
C ASP A 179 -18.33 -31.37 -2.16
N GLY A 180 -18.02 -30.15 -2.58
CA GLY A 180 -19.01 -29.18 -3.04
C GLY A 180 -19.75 -28.40 -1.94
N THR A 181 -19.54 -28.72 -0.66
CA THR A 181 -20.12 -27.94 0.45
C THR A 181 -19.61 -26.50 0.42
N LEU A 182 -20.54 -25.55 0.56
CA LEU A 182 -20.26 -24.12 0.62
C LEU A 182 -20.26 -23.64 2.07
N SER A 183 -19.21 -22.90 2.42
CA SER A 183 -19.02 -22.21 3.68
C SER A 183 -18.66 -20.75 3.42
N HIS A 184 -18.68 -19.91 4.45
CA HIS A 184 -18.37 -18.49 4.32
C HIS A 184 -17.34 -18.07 5.37
N ALA A 185 -16.54 -17.07 5.04
CA ALA A 185 -15.65 -16.43 5.99
C ALA A 185 -15.64 -14.91 5.78
N GLU A 186 -15.29 -14.21 6.84
CA GLU A 186 -14.92 -12.81 6.80
C GLU A 186 -13.44 -12.66 7.10
N ASP A 187 -12.71 -11.99 6.21
CA ASP A 187 -11.29 -11.75 6.33
C ASP A 187 -11.02 -10.26 6.47
N VAL A 188 -10.12 -9.87 7.36
CA VAL A 188 -9.73 -8.46 7.57
C VAL A 188 -8.22 -8.37 7.53
N TYR A 189 -7.71 -7.64 6.54
CA TYR A 189 -6.29 -7.33 6.41
C TYR A 189 -6.03 -5.90 6.84
N ARG A 190 -5.07 -5.71 7.74
CA ARG A 190 -4.68 -4.40 8.26
C ARG A 190 -3.19 -4.34 8.55
N TRP A 191 -2.59 -3.19 8.30
CA TRP A 191 -1.20 -2.96 8.72
C TRP A 191 -1.11 -2.86 10.24
N MET A 192 -0.11 -3.52 10.83
CA MET A 192 0.31 -3.24 12.19
C MET A 192 0.89 -1.82 12.26
N PRO A 193 0.69 -1.05 13.36
CA PRO A 193 1.38 0.22 13.55
C PRO A 193 2.88 0.11 13.28
N GLY A 194 3.41 1.02 12.45
CA GLY A 194 4.78 0.96 11.93
C GLY A 194 4.91 0.28 10.57
N ASN A 195 3.83 -0.31 10.04
CA ASN A 195 3.69 -0.80 8.66
C ASN A 195 4.79 -1.75 8.19
N ARG A 196 5.23 -2.65 9.07
CA ARG A 196 6.22 -3.71 8.76
C ARG A 196 5.61 -5.10 8.69
N PHE A 197 4.41 -5.27 9.24
CA PHE A 197 3.70 -6.54 9.31
C PHE A 197 2.26 -6.31 8.92
N LEU A 198 1.74 -7.12 7.99
CA LEU A 198 0.32 -7.13 7.68
C LEU A 198 -0.34 -8.20 8.56
N LEU A 199 -1.39 -7.80 9.27
CA LEU A 199 -2.22 -8.67 10.09
C LEU A 199 -3.44 -9.08 9.28
N HIS A 200 -3.77 -10.35 9.34
CA HIS A 200 -4.91 -10.95 8.68
C HIS A 200 -5.72 -11.70 9.72
N ASP A 201 -6.88 -11.16 10.08
CA ASP A 201 -7.87 -11.79 10.95
C ASP A 201 -8.90 -12.52 10.07
N VAL A 202 -9.24 -13.78 10.40
CA VAL A 202 -10.26 -14.56 9.68
C VAL A 202 -11.29 -15.14 10.65
N HIS A 203 -12.57 -15.08 10.27
CA HIS A 203 -13.67 -15.76 10.94
C HIS A 203 -14.48 -16.55 9.91
N ALA A 204 -14.37 -17.87 9.94
CA ALA A 204 -15.05 -18.78 9.04
C ALA A 204 -16.21 -19.50 9.73
N VAL A 205 -17.37 -19.52 9.09
CA VAL A 205 -18.53 -20.34 9.45
C VAL A 205 -18.54 -21.54 8.51
N LEU A 206 -18.11 -22.68 9.05
CA LEU A 206 -18.02 -23.96 8.34
C LEU A 206 -19.23 -24.85 8.69
N LYS A 207 -19.40 -25.96 7.96
CA LYS A 207 -20.46 -26.94 8.20
C LYS A 207 -20.46 -27.48 9.64
N ASP A 208 -19.28 -27.74 10.19
CA ASP A 208 -19.10 -28.37 11.51
C ASP A 208 -18.87 -27.37 12.65
N GLY A 209 -19.05 -26.07 12.39
CA GLY A 209 -18.90 -25.01 13.38
C GLY A 209 -18.10 -23.82 12.87
N GLU A 210 -17.67 -22.98 13.80
CA GLU A 210 -16.90 -21.78 13.48
C GLU A 210 -15.40 -21.99 13.70
N MET A 211 -14.57 -21.31 12.90
CA MET A 211 -13.12 -21.24 13.05
C MET A 211 -12.71 -19.79 13.01
N THR A 212 -11.89 -19.36 13.96
CA THR A 212 -11.22 -18.06 13.89
C THR A 212 -9.72 -18.24 13.75
N GLY A 213 -9.06 -17.30 13.09
CA GLY A 213 -7.62 -17.34 12.92
C GLY A 213 -6.99 -15.96 12.79
N LEU A 214 -5.69 -15.92 13.03
CA LEU A 214 -4.83 -14.77 12.83
C LEU A 214 -3.61 -15.21 12.03
N GLU A 215 -3.28 -14.47 10.98
CA GLU A 215 -2.04 -14.59 10.23
C GLU A 215 -1.25 -13.29 10.30
N ILE A 216 0.06 -13.42 10.50
CA ILE A 216 1.02 -12.32 10.42
C ILE A 216 1.86 -12.54 9.16
N ILE A 217 1.81 -11.58 8.25
CA ILE A 217 2.60 -11.55 7.01
C ILE A 217 3.74 -10.56 7.21
N SER A 218 4.96 -11.05 7.00
CA SER A 218 6.21 -10.34 7.26
C SER A 218 7.15 -10.40 6.06
N PRO A 219 8.08 -9.43 5.90
CA PRO A 219 9.19 -9.60 4.98
C PRO A 219 9.99 -10.87 5.28
N SER A 220 10.31 -11.66 4.25
CA SER A 220 11.13 -12.86 4.42
C SER A 220 12.65 -12.60 4.42
N GLY A 221 13.06 -11.39 4.03
CA GLY A 221 14.45 -11.05 3.71
C GLY A 221 14.86 -11.42 2.28
N ARG A 222 13.98 -12.05 1.49
CA ARG A 222 14.16 -12.31 0.05
C ARG A 222 13.26 -11.38 -0.77
N PRO A 223 13.77 -10.78 -1.87
CA PRO A 223 12.97 -9.91 -2.72
C PRO A 223 11.73 -10.63 -3.27
N GLY A 224 10.57 -9.99 -3.19
CA GLY A 224 9.29 -10.51 -3.70
C GLY A 224 8.68 -11.66 -2.88
N GLU A 225 9.27 -12.03 -1.75
CA GLU A 225 8.79 -13.11 -0.88
C GLU A 225 8.47 -12.61 0.53
N PHE A 226 7.38 -13.13 1.08
CA PHE A 226 6.93 -12.90 2.45
C PHE A 226 7.00 -14.19 3.25
N ALA A 227 7.27 -14.06 4.55
CA ALA A 227 7.10 -15.13 5.51
C ALA A 227 5.78 -14.90 6.24
N THR A 228 4.95 -15.93 6.32
CA THR A 228 3.68 -15.87 7.04
C THR A 228 3.66 -16.90 8.15
N ARG A 229 2.99 -16.54 9.24
CA ARG A 229 2.64 -17.47 10.31
C ARG A 229 1.17 -17.29 10.67
N SER A 230 0.41 -18.36 10.61
CA SER A 230 -1.00 -18.37 11.02
C SER A 230 -1.23 -19.20 12.28
N TYR A 231 -2.28 -18.82 13.00
CA TYR A 231 -2.77 -19.44 14.23
C TYR A 231 -4.29 -19.58 14.11
N ASP A 232 -4.86 -20.73 14.45
CA ASP A 232 -6.32 -20.92 14.47
C ASP A 232 -6.86 -21.23 15.87
N SER A 233 -8.18 -21.16 16.01
CA SER A 233 -8.93 -21.47 17.24
C SER A 233 -8.84 -22.92 17.69
N ASN A 234 -8.30 -23.81 16.84
CA ASN A 234 -8.03 -25.22 17.17
C ASN A 234 -6.59 -25.42 17.68
N GLY A 235 -5.79 -24.36 17.75
CA GLY A 235 -4.40 -24.40 18.19
C GLY A 235 -3.42 -24.82 17.10
N HIS A 236 -3.83 -24.89 15.83
CA HIS A 236 -2.89 -25.14 14.74
C HIS A 236 -2.05 -23.90 14.48
N ILE A 237 -0.77 -24.15 14.17
CA ILE A 237 0.19 -23.14 13.74
C ILE A 237 0.71 -23.55 12.38
N LEU A 238 0.74 -22.62 11.43
CA LEU A 238 1.27 -22.87 10.09
C LEU A 238 2.25 -21.78 9.69
N ASP A 239 3.48 -22.17 9.42
CA ASP A 239 4.48 -21.32 8.79
C ASP A 239 4.45 -21.52 7.27
N ALA A 240 4.43 -20.44 6.51
CA ALA A 240 4.42 -20.49 5.05
C ALA A 240 5.31 -19.41 4.43
N ARG A 241 5.71 -19.66 3.19
CA ARG A 241 6.29 -18.66 2.29
C ARG A 241 5.22 -18.20 1.32
N MET A 242 5.08 -16.90 1.16
CA MET A 242 4.09 -16.28 0.30
C MET A 242 4.75 -15.39 -0.76
N THR A 243 4.15 -15.33 -1.95
CA THR A 243 4.47 -14.36 -3.00
C THR A 243 3.19 -13.68 -3.45
N LEU A 244 3.29 -12.38 -3.75
CA LEU A 244 2.22 -11.61 -4.37
C LEU A 244 2.83 -10.66 -5.40
N ASN A 245 2.66 -11.00 -6.69
CA ASN A 245 3.22 -10.23 -7.79
C ASN A 245 2.25 -10.14 -8.97
N GLU A 246 1.94 -8.92 -9.41
CA GLU A 246 1.00 -8.65 -10.51
C GLU A 246 -0.34 -9.39 -10.35
N GLY A 247 -0.83 -9.44 -9.11
CA GLY A 247 -2.05 -10.15 -8.73
C GLY A 247 -1.90 -11.66 -8.58
N ASN A 248 -0.79 -12.29 -8.99
CA ASN A 248 -0.55 -13.72 -8.73
C ASN A 248 -0.19 -13.92 -7.26
N TRP A 249 -1.00 -14.72 -6.57
CA TRP A 249 -0.86 -14.97 -5.14
C TRP A 249 -0.56 -16.44 -4.89
N GLU A 250 0.60 -16.74 -4.33
CA GLU A 250 0.94 -18.08 -3.88
C GLU A 250 1.31 -18.09 -2.40
N SER A 251 0.96 -19.17 -1.71
CA SER A 251 1.46 -19.46 -0.36
C SER A 251 1.79 -20.94 -0.26
N VAL A 252 2.92 -21.30 0.35
CA VAL A 252 3.39 -22.69 0.47
C VAL A 252 3.98 -22.93 1.84
N SER A 253 3.41 -23.89 2.57
CA SER A 253 3.94 -24.45 3.80
C SER A 253 4.39 -25.90 3.59
N GLU A 254 4.79 -26.57 4.66
CA GLU A 254 5.14 -28.00 4.62
C GLU A 254 3.94 -28.91 4.26
N THR A 255 2.72 -28.48 4.60
CA THR A 255 1.52 -29.34 4.53
C THR A 255 0.40 -28.75 3.69
N GLN A 256 0.47 -27.46 3.34
CA GLN A 256 -0.56 -26.74 2.60
C GLN A 256 0.07 -25.88 1.51
N ARG A 257 -0.67 -25.66 0.43
CA ARG A 257 -0.34 -24.64 -0.55
C ARG A 257 -1.59 -23.97 -1.10
N PHE A 258 -1.48 -22.67 -1.32
CA PHE A 258 -2.47 -21.84 -1.98
C PHE A 258 -1.93 -21.33 -3.31
N ARG A 259 -2.81 -21.29 -4.32
CA ARG A 259 -2.58 -20.59 -5.57
C ARG A 259 -3.83 -19.83 -5.95
N GLY A 260 -3.69 -18.54 -6.19
CA GLY A 260 -4.80 -17.68 -6.53
C GLY A 260 -4.36 -16.46 -7.33
N ARG A 261 -5.36 -15.63 -7.63
CA ARG A 261 -5.17 -14.38 -8.33
C ARG A 261 -6.09 -13.31 -7.79
N ILE A 262 -5.56 -12.10 -7.65
CA ILE A 262 -6.29 -10.88 -7.37
C ILE A 262 -6.66 -10.23 -8.71
N ALA A 263 -7.91 -9.81 -8.84
CA ALA A 263 -8.40 -9.09 -10.00
C ALA A 263 -7.71 -7.73 -10.15
N GLN A 264 -7.67 -7.22 -11.38
CA GLN A 264 -6.96 -5.97 -11.70
C GLN A 264 -7.54 -4.73 -10.97
N ASP A 265 -8.83 -4.77 -10.64
CA ASP A 265 -9.52 -3.72 -9.86
C ASP A 265 -9.26 -3.81 -8.35
N GLY A 266 -8.62 -4.89 -7.88
CA GLY A 266 -8.38 -5.16 -6.47
C GLY A 266 -9.65 -5.44 -5.65
N GLN A 267 -10.80 -5.67 -6.30
CA GLN A 267 -12.10 -5.86 -5.63
C GLN A 267 -12.49 -7.32 -5.46
N SER A 268 -11.84 -8.22 -6.19
CA SER A 268 -12.07 -9.66 -6.06
C SER A 268 -10.77 -10.45 -6.13
N ALA A 269 -10.78 -11.62 -5.51
CA ALA A 269 -9.72 -12.60 -5.64
C ALA A 269 -10.32 -14.00 -5.69
N ASN A 270 -9.61 -14.95 -6.30
CA ASN A 270 -9.98 -16.35 -6.23
C ASN A 270 -8.73 -17.21 -6.11
N GLY A 271 -8.89 -18.43 -5.62
CA GLY A 271 -7.79 -19.37 -5.58
C GLY A 271 -8.18 -20.73 -5.07
N GLN A 272 -7.19 -21.62 -5.03
CA GLN A 272 -7.35 -22.98 -4.60
C GLN A 272 -6.28 -23.34 -3.57
N TRP A 273 -6.76 -23.93 -2.48
CA TRP A 273 -5.94 -24.59 -1.48
C TRP A 273 -5.78 -26.08 -1.81
N GLN A 274 -4.58 -26.57 -1.53
CA GLN A 274 -4.22 -27.97 -1.62
C GLN A 274 -3.53 -28.40 -0.33
N ARG A 275 -3.69 -29.67 0.03
CA ARG A 275 -3.01 -30.30 1.17
C ARG A 275 -2.06 -31.36 0.68
N LEU A 276 -0.94 -31.52 1.37
CA LEU A 276 -0.01 -32.61 1.12
C LEU A 276 -0.53 -33.87 1.81
N ARG A 277 -0.88 -34.89 1.03
CA ARG A 277 -1.28 -36.21 1.51
C ARG A 277 -0.45 -37.27 0.80
N SER A 278 0.19 -38.16 1.57
CA SER A 278 0.99 -39.27 1.02
C SER A 278 2.02 -38.83 -0.04
N GLY A 279 2.64 -37.66 0.18
CA GLY A 279 3.63 -37.07 -0.73
C GLY A 279 3.06 -36.43 -2.00
N ARG A 280 1.73 -36.27 -2.12
CA ARG A 280 1.07 -35.64 -3.26
C ARG A 280 0.22 -34.45 -2.81
N TRP A 281 0.22 -33.41 -3.63
CA TRP A 281 -0.64 -32.24 -3.42
C TRP A 281 -2.03 -32.53 -3.97
N GLU A 282 -3.01 -32.59 -3.09
CA GLU A 282 -4.41 -32.88 -3.43
C GLU A 282 -5.26 -31.62 -3.24
N PRO A 283 -6.20 -31.29 -4.15
CA PRO A 283 -7.19 -30.24 -3.95
C PRO A 283 -7.90 -30.40 -2.62
N TRP A 284 -8.11 -29.29 -1.91
CA TRP A 284 -8.77 -29.29 -0.60
C TRP A 284 -9.93 -28.29 -0.52
N MET A 285 -9.74 -27.07 -1.00
CA MET A 285 -10.84 -26.10 -1.10
C MET A 285 -10.55 -25.05 -2.17
N GLN A 286 -11.61 -24.50 -2.75
CA GLN A 286 -11.56 -23.32 -3.60
C GLN A 286 -12.15 -22.14 -2.84
N VAL A 287 -11.58 -20.96 -3.02
CA VAL A 287 -12.04 -19.73 -2.38
C VAL A 287 -12.30 -18.65 -3.43
N GLU A 288 -13.34 -17.88 -3.18
CA GLU A 288 -13.69 -16.65 -3.91
C GLU A 288 -13.88 -15.54 -2.88
N LEU A 289 -13.20 -14.42 -3.07
CA LEU A 289 -13.17 -13.31 -2.15
C LEU A 289 -13.67 -12.05 -2.86
N HIS A 290 -14.49 -11.27 -2.18
CA HIS A 290 -14.95 -9.96 -2.62
C HIS A 290 -14.73 -8.92 -1.52
N LYS A 291 -14.15 -7.76 -1.86
CA LYS A 291 -14.01 -6.67 -0.89
C LYS A 291 -15.38 -6.27 -0.35
N LYS A 292 -15.45 -6.05 0.95
CA LYS A 292 -16.61 -5.42 1.58
C LYS A 292 -16.64 -3.97 1.08
N ASN A 293 -17.77 -3.56 0.52
CA ASN A 293 -18.00 -2.14 0.25
C ASN A 293 -17.84 -1.39 1.57
N GLN A 294 -17.12 -0.27 1.57
CA GLN A 294 -17.23 0.68 2.68
C GLN A 294 -18.70 1.08 2.74
N ALA A 295 -19.42 0.60 3.75
CA ALA A 295 -20.76 1.09 4.00
C ALA A 295 -20.66 2.59 4.33
N ASP A 296 -21.51 3.38 3.68
CA ASP A 296 -21.70 4.82 3.92
C ASP A 296 -21.84 5.17 5.42
#